data_AF-A0A0D0CJ38-F1
#
_entry.id   AF-A0A0D0CJ38-F1
#
_cell.length_a   1.000
_cell.length_b   1.000
_cell.length_c   1.000
_cell.angle_alpha   90.00
_cell.angle_beta   90.00
_cell.angle_gamma   90.00
#
_symmetry.space_group_name_H-M   'P 1'
#
loop_
_entity.id
_entity.type
_entity.pdbx_description
1 polymer ?
#
loop_
_entity_poly.entity_id
_entity_poly.type
_entity_poly.pdbx_seq_one_letter_code
_entity_poly.pdbx_strand_id
1 'polypeptide(L)'
;SGYLPSLSEHTLIGQLIDEAEEDRKKYVEELERLQMAAAQLANKQKTLDAYIADLRCAVAPIRKMPPELLGEVFKSLCCGSTGTNVVTKKDPYLQTVVLSHVCSRWRTIVQSMPALWSSIIINTSKTG
;
A
#
# COMPACT_ATOMS: atom_id res chain seq x y z
N SER A 1 -28.70 -58.48 -8.42
CA SER A 1 -27.58 -59.39 -8.78
C SER A 1 -26.34 -58.83 -8.13
N GLY A 2 -25.83 -59.48 -7.07
CA GLY A 2 -24.64 -59.02 -6.35
C GLY A 2 -23.41 -59.65 -6.95
N TYR A 3 -22.65 -58.88 -7.73
CA TYR A 3 -21.35 -59.33 -8.21
C TYR A 3 -20.37 -59.30 -7.03
N LEU A 4 -19.84 -60.47 -6.68
CA LEU A 4 -18.82 -60.66 -5.65
C LEU A 4 -17.48 -60.75 -6.39
N PRO A 5 -16.58 -59.75 -6.25
CA PRO A 5 -15.29 -59.78 -6.90
C PRO A 5 -14.48 -61.00 -6.47
N SER A 6 -13.69 -61.54 -7.37
CA SER A 6 -12.75 -62.62 -7.09
C SER A 6 -11.66 -62.15 -6.10
N LEU A 7 -11.07 -63.09 -5.35
CA LEU A 7 -9.97 -62.80 -4.42
C LEU A 7 -8.77 -62.10 -5.11
N SER A 8 -8.54 -62.40 -6.39
CA SER A 8 -7.53 -61.74 -7.22
C SER A 8 -7.87 -60.28 -7.53
N GLU A 9 -9.15 -59.97 -7.80
CA GLU A 9 -9.59 -58.58 -8.02
C GLU A 9 -9.51 -57.75 -6.74
N HIS A 10 -9.88 -58.34 -5.59
CA HIS A 10 -9.72 -57.68 -4.29
C HIS A 10 -8.25 -57.34 -3.98
N THR A 11 -7.32 -58.25 -4.31
CA THR A 11 -5.88 -58.04 -4.10
C THR A 11 -5.34 -56.95 -5.02
N LEU A 12 -5.72 -56.97 -6.29
CA LEU A 12 -5.30 -55.96 -7.27
C LEU A 12 -5.81 -54.56 -6.91
N ILE A 13 -7.08 -54.46 -6.51
CA ILE A 13 -7.67 -53.19 -6.07
C ILE A 13 -6.93 -52.65 -4.83
N GLY A 14 -6.58 -53.52 -3.88
CA GLY A 14 -5.80 -53.13 -2.70
C GLY A 14 -4.43 -52.53 -3.07
N GLN A 15 -3.70 -53.19 -3.98
CA GLN A 15 -2.39 -52.68 -4.44
C GLN A 15 -2.50 -51.32 -5.14
N LEU A 16 -3.53 -51.12 -5.98
CA LEU A 16 -3.77 -49.84 -6.65
C LEU A 16 -4.12 -48.73 -5.65
N ILE A 17 -4.82 -49.07 -4.56
CA ILE A 17 -5.11 -48.12 -3.48
C ILE A 17 -3.80 -47.75 -2.76
N ASP A 18 -2.98 -48.74 -2.39
CA ASP A 18 -1.70 -48.50 -1.71
C ASP A 18 -0.77 -47.60 -2.56
N GLU A 19 -0.68 -47.87 -3.86
CA GLU A 19 0.10 -47.04 -4.81
C GLU A 19 -0.44 -45.61 -4.88
N ALA A 20 -1.76 -45.45 -5.01
CA ALA A 20 -2.40 -44.13 -5.05
C ALA A 20 -2.24 -43.35 -3.74
N GLU A 21 -2.25 -44.03 -2.59
CA GLU A 21 -2.00 -43.41 -1.28
C GLU A 21 -0.56 -42.94 -1.14
N GLU A 22 0.41 -43.71 -1.63
CA GLU A 22 1.82 -43.33 -1.63
C GLU A 22 2.05 -42.10 -2.52
N ASP A 23 1.48 -42.08 -3.72
CA ASP A 23 1.56 -40.92 -4.62
C ASP A 23 0.86 -39.69 -4.06
N ARG A 24 -0.31 -39.86 -3.44
CA ARG A 24 -1.00 -38.77 -2.74
C ARG A 24 -0.12 -38.17 -1.65
N LYS A 25 0.59 -38.99 -0.88
CA LYS A 25 1.53 -38.51 0.16
C LYS A 25 2.65 -37.69 -0.47
N LYS A 26 3.29 -38.19 -1.53
CA LYS A 26 4.35 -37.46 -2.26
C LYS A 26 3.87 -36.09 -2.74
N TYR A 27 2.66 -36.02 -3.32
CA TYR A 27 2.13 -34.75 -3.81
C TYR A 27 1.77 -33.77 -2.70
N VAL A 28 1.28 -34.23 -1.54
CA VAL A 28 1.04 -33.35 -0.39
C VAL A 28 2.34 -32.74 0.12
N GLU A 29 3.39 -33.54 0.27
CA GLU A 29 4.71 -33.06 0.70
C GLU A 29 5.29 -32.03 -0.28
N GLU A 30 5.17 -32.28 -1.59
CA GLU A 30 5.63 -31.35 -2.62
C GLU A 30 4.79 -30.06 -2.64
N LEU A 31 3.48 -30.16 -2.43
CA LEU A 31 2.59 -29.01 -2.37
C LEU A 31 2.92 -28.11 -1.18
N GLU A 32 3.18 -28.69 -0.01
CA GLU A 32 3.65 -27.96 1.17
C GLU A 32 4.99 -27.27 0.90
N ARG A 33 5.95 -27.98 0.29
CA ARG A 33 7.26 -27.42 -0.08
C ARG A 33 7.12 -26.21 -1.02
N LEU A 34 6.30 -26.34 -2.07
CA LEU A 34 6.06 -25.27 -3.04
C LEU A 34 5.32 -24.08 -2.42
N GLN A 35 4.35 -24.32 -1.54
CA GLN A 35 3.66 -23.25 -0.80
C GLN A 35 4.64 -22.46 0.09
N MET A 36 5.54 -23.15 0.80
CA MET A 36 6.58 -22.49 1.59
C MET A 36 7.51 -21.65 0.71
N ALA A 37 7.98 -22.19 -0.41
CA ALA A 37 8.84 -21.47 -1.34
C ALA A 37 8.13 -20.23 -1.94
N ALA A 38 6.86 -20.37 -2.32
CA ALA A 38 6.04 -19.27 -2.82
C ALA A 38 5.86 -18.17 -1.76
N ALA A 39 5.58 -18.53 -0.51
CA ALA A 39 5.47 -17.58 0.59
C ALA A 39 6.78 -16.80 0.82
N GLN A 40 7.94 -17.47 0.74
CA GLN A 40 9.25 -16.82 0.85
C GLN A 40 9.50 -15.85 -0.30
N LEU A 41 9.19 -16.24 -1.54
CA LEU A 41 9.33 -15.37 -2.71
C LEU A 41 8.40 -14.16 -2.63
N ALA A 42 7.15 -14.35 -2.21
CA ALA A 42 6.21 -13.25 -2.01
C ALA A 42 6.71 -12.25 -0.95
N ASN A 43 7.34 -12.73 0.13
CA ASN A 43 7.92 -11.84 1.13
C ASN A 43 9.12 -11.05 0.57
N LYS A 44 10.02 -11.72 -0.17
CA LYS A 44 11.15 -11.06 -0.86
C LYS A 44 10.67 -10.02 -1.87
N GLN A 45 9.62 -10.32 -2.63
CA GLN A 45 9.00 -9.38 -3.55
C GLN A 45 8.50 -8.13 -2.81
N LYS A 46 7.74 -8.31 -1.72
CA LYS A 46 7.27 -7.18 -0.89
C LYS A 46 8.41 -6.31 -0.38
N THR A 47 9.51 -6.93 0.09
CA THR A 47 10.70 -6.19 0.55
C THR A 47 11.33 -5.39 -0.59
N LEU A 48 11.45 -5.98 -1.78
CA LEU A 48 12.01 -5.29 -2.96
C LEU A 48 11.10 -4.16 -3.43
N ASP A 49 9.78 -4.35 -3.42
CA ASP A 49 8.83 -3.30 -3.79
C ASP A 49 8.93 -2.08 -2.86
N ALA A 50 9.06 -2.32 -1.55
CA ALA A 50 9.32 -1.25 -0.58
C ALA A 50 10.65 -0.53 -0.86
N TYR A 51 11.73 -1.28 -1.11
CA TYR A 51 13.03 -0.69 -1.44
C TYR A 51 13.00 0.14 -2.72
N ILE A 52 12.34 -0.35 -3.77
CA ILE A 52 12.16 0.39 -5.03
C ILE A 52 11.33 1.66 -4.80
N ALA A 53 10.29 1.61 -3.98
CA ALA A 53 9.50 2.78 -3.62
C ALA A 53 10.36 3.84 -2.92
N ASP A 54 11.21 3.44 -1.97
CA ASP A 54 12.13 4.33 -1.28
C ASP A 54 13.12 5.00 -2.24
N LEU A 55 13.72 4.23 -3.15
CA LEU A 55 14.62 4.75 -4.18
C LEU A 55 13.90 5.74 -5.12
N ARG A 56 12.70 5.40 -5.58
CA ARG A 56 11.86 6.30 -6.40
C ARG A 56 11.56 7.60 -5.67
N CYS A 57 11.21 7.52 -4.39
CA CYS A 57 11.03 8.69 -3.56
C CYS A 57 12.32 9.51 -3.44
N ALA A 58 13.49 8.86 -3.28
CA ALA A 58 14.79 9.53 -3.16
C ALA A 58 15.17 10.33 -4.40
N VAL A 59 14.88 9.81 -5.59
CA VAL A 59 15.20 10.50 -6.86
C VAL A 59 14.09 11.42 -7.37
N ALA A 60 12.92 11.42 -6.71
CA ALA A 60 11.76 12.21 -7.13
C ALA A 60 12.12 13.70 -7.24
N PRO A 61 11.69 14.39 -8.33
CA PRO A 61 12.02 15.81 -8.55
C PRO A 61 11.67 16.71 -7.36
N ILE A 62 10.56 16.41 -6.67
CA ILE A 62 10.12 17.17 -5.50
C ILE A 62 11.13 17.19 -4.35
N ARG A 63 11.99 16.16 -4.22
CA ARG A 63 13.08 16.13 -3.23
C ARG A 63 14.27 17.01 -3.62
N LYS A 64 14.47 17.24 -4.93
CA LYS A 64 15.53 18.09 -5.48
C LYS A 64 15.11 19.55 -5.67
N MET A 65 13.80 19.81 -5.68
CA MET A 65 13.26 21.15 -5.89
C MET A 65 13.74 22.09 -4.78
N PRO A 66 14.24 23.30 -5.09
CA PRO A 66 14.57 24.30 -4.10
C PRO A 66 13.38 24.61 -3.16
N PRO A 67 13.63 24.88 -1.87
CA PRO A 67 12.57 25.18 -0.90
C PRO A 67 11.71 26.39 -1.31
N GLU A 68 12.27 27.35 -2.03
CA GLU A 68 11.57 28.55 -2.51
C GLU A 68 10.49 28.19 -3.53
N LEU A 69 10.84 27.36 -4.53
CA LEU A 69 9.89 26.90 -5.53
C LEU A 69 8.80 26.02 -4.92
N LEU A 70 9.17 25.18 -3.95
CA LEU A 70 8.21 24.35 -3.23
C LEU A 70 7.27 25.19 -2.37
N GLY A 71 7.79 26.28 -1.79
CA GLY A 71 7.00 27.28 -1.10
C GLY A 71 5.97 27.97 -2.00
N GLU A 72 6.34 28.35 -3.23
CA GLU A 72 5.39 28.96 -4.17
C GLU A 72 4.27 27.99 -4.58
N VAL A 73 4.59 26.70 -4.73
CA VAL A 73 3.57 25.66 -4.93
C VAL A 73 2.63 25.57 -3.72
N PHE A 74 3.17 25.56 -2.50
CA PHE A 74 2.35 25.53 -1.27
C PHE A 74 1.47 26.76 -1.16
N LYS A 75 2.00 27.95 -1.46
CA LYS A 75 1.25 29.20 -1.46
C LYS A 75 0.11 29.18 -2.47
N SER A 76 0.38 28.69 -3.68
CA SER A 76 -0.65 28.54 -4.72
C SER A 76 -1.77 27.58 -4.29
N LEU A 77 -1.41 26.47 -3.63
CA LEU A 77 -2.38 25.49 -3.14
C LEU A 77 -3.19 26.02 -1.96
N CYS A 78 -2.53 26.60 -0.97
CA CYS A 78 -3.13 27.01 0.28
C CYS A 78 -3.96 28.31 0.16
N CYS A 79 -3.45 29.27 -0.61
CA CYS A 79 -3.97 30.62 -0.62
C CYS A 79 -4.71 30.98 -1.92
N GLY A 80 -4.64 30.12 -2.95
CA GLY A 80 -5.21 30.37 -4.26
C GLY A 80 -4.80 31.73 -4.85
N SER A 81 -5.68 32.33 -5.66
CA SER A 81 -5.49 33.69 -6.19
C SER A 81 -5.80 34.79 -5.17
N THR A 82 -6.46 34.47 -4.06
CA THR A 82 -6.98 35.44 -3.08
C THR A 82 -6.03 35.67 -1.89
N GLY A 83 -4.92 34.92 -1.81
CA GLY A 83 -3.98 35.05 -0.70
C GLY A 83 -4.50 34.48 0.62
N THR A 84 -5.62 33.75 0.62
CA THR A 84 -6.32 33.32 1.84
C THR A 84 -6.51 31.81 1.90
N ASN A 85 -6.14 31.21 3.02
CA ASN A 85 -6.49 29.82 3.33
C ASN A 85 -7.96 29.73 3.73
N VAL A 86 -8.75 28.99 2.96
CA VAL A 86 -10.19 28.84 3.22
C VAL A 86 -10.52 27.41 3.60
N VAL A 87 -11.04 27.23 4.80
CA VAL A 87 -11.65 25.96 5.25
C VAL A 87 -13.14 26.04 4.97
N THR A 88 -13.68 25.01 4.31
CA THR A 88 -15.11 24.91 3.96
C THR A 88 -15.69 23.61 4.45
N LYS A 89 -17.02 23.46 4.43
CA LYS A 89 -17.65 22.16 4.72
C LYS A 89 -17.25 21.06 3.73
N LYS A 90 -16.96 21.42 2.47
CA LYS A 90 -16.52 20.48 1.43
C LYS A 90 -15.05 20.09 1.59
N ASP A 91 -14.25 21.00 2.13
CA ASP A 91 -12.83 20.80 2.43
C ASP A 91 -12.55 21.28 3.86
N PRO A 92 -12.78 20.42 4.86
CA PRO A 92 -12.72 20.80 6.27
C PRO A 92 -11.29 20.88 6.82
N TYR A 93 -10.28 20.77 5.96
CA TYR A 93 -8.88 20.76 6.36
C TYR A 93 -8.19 22.05 5.98
N LEU A 94 -7.41 22.59 6.91
CA LEU A 94 -6.52 23.70 6.61
C LEU A 94 -5.33 23.15 5.80
N GLN A 95 -5.22 23.55 4.53
CA GLN A 95 -4.23 22.98 3.61
C GLN A 95 -2.80 23.13 4.11
N THR A 96 -2.47 24.24 4.79
CA THR A 96 -1.14 24.42 5.41
C THR A 96 -0.83 23.36 6.46
N VAL A 97 -1.83 22.98 7.26
CA VAL A 97 -1.70 21.89 8.25
C VAL A 97 -1.51 20.57 7.52
N VAL A 98 -2.34 20.26 6.52
CA VAL A 98 -2.21 19.03 5.72
C VAL A 98 -0.80 18.88 5.15
N LEU A 99 -0.27 19.93 4.53
CA LEU A 99 1.10 19.95 4.00
C LEU A 99 2.16 19.69 5.07
N SER A 100 2.00 20.25 6.27
CA SER A 100 2.94 20.08 7.39
C SER A 100 3.02 18.64 7.93
N HIS A 101 2.05 17.79 7.59
CA HIS A 101 2.01 16.38 7.97
C HIS A 101 2.63 15.44 6.92
N VAL A 102 3.01 15.93 5.74
CA VAL A 102 3.58 15.08 4.67
C VAL A 102 4.99 14.57 5.02
N CYS A 103 5.91 15.48 5.37
CA CYS A 103 7.25 15.12 5.85
C CYS A 103 7.89 16.26 6.64
N SER A 104 9.01 16.00 7.33
CA SER A 104 9.76 17.01 8.09
C SER A 104 10.16 18.22 7.25
N ARG A 105 10.63 17.99 6.02
CA ARG A 105 11.02 19.06 5.09
C ARG A 105 9.85 19.98 4.74
N TRP A 106 8.67 19.42 4.44
CA TRP A 106 7.47 20.22 4.13
C TRP A 106 7.03 21.02 5.34
N ARG A 107 7.07 20.42 6.53
CA ARG A 107 6.79 21.11 7.79
C ARG A 107 7.71 22.31 8.00
N THR A 108 9.02 22.14 7.80
CA THR A 108 9.99 23.23 7.93
C THR A 108 9.67 24.37 6.97
N ILE A 109 9.38 24.07 5.70
CA ILE A 109 9.04 25.09 4.69
C ILE A 109 7.74 25.82 5.08
N VAL A 110 6.69 25.07 5.44
CA VAL A 110 5.41 25.65 5.84
C VAL A 110 5.55 26.55 7.06
N GLN A 111 6.39 26.17 8.04
CA GLN A 111 6.67 26.97 9.23
C GLN A 111 7.51 28.21 8.93
N SER A 112 8.45 28.13 7.98
CA SER A 112 9.30 29.27 7.60
C SER A 112 8.61 30.29 6.71
N MET A 113 7.35 30.07 6.31
CA MET A 113 6.61 30.93 5.38
C MET A 113 5.41 31.61 6.06
N PRO A 114 5.57 32.81 6.65
CA PRO A 114 4.48 33.55 7.29
C PRO A 114 3.29 33.83 6.37
N ALA A 115 3.53 33.98 5.07
CA ALA A 115 2.49 34.22 4.06
C ALA A 115 1.44 33.10 3.99
N LEU A 116 1.78 31.87 4.40
CA LEU A 116 0.83 30.76 4.45
C LEU A 116 -0.16 30.89 5.62
N TRP A 117 0.19 31.65 6.65
CA TRP A 117 -0.55 31.79 7.90
C TRP A 117 -1.19 33.17 8.08
N SER A 118 -1.00 34.07 7.11
CA SER A 118 -1.40 35.48 7.22
C SER A 118 -2.92 35.70 7.19
N SER A 119 -3.66 34.85 6.48
CA SER A 119 -5.12 34.96 6.31
C SER A 119 -5.75 33.58 6.29
N ILE A 120 -6.59 33.31 7.29
CA ILE A 120 -7.32 32.04 7.44
C ILE A 120 -8.81 32.37 7.63
N ILE A 121 -9.65 31.80 6.76
CA ILE A 121 -11.11 31.90 6.85
C ILE A 121 -11.67 30.51 7.11
N ILE A 122 -12.47 30.38 8.17
CA ILE A 122 -13.20 29.16 8.48
C ILE A 122 -14.68 29.43 8.24
N ASN A 123 -15.23 28.84 7.18
CA ASN A 123 -16.65 28.98 6.88
C ASN A 123 -17.46 27.87 7.55
N THR A 124 -18.09 28.21 8.69
CA THR A 124 -18.83 27.27 9.54
C THR A 124 -20.34 27.33 9.35
N SER A 125 -20.86 27.83 8.22
CA SER A 125 -22.29 28.16 8.10
C SER A 125 -23.22 27.00 8.51
N LYS A 126 -24.02 27.26 9.56
CA LYS A 126 -25.18 26.47 9.96
C LYS A 126 -26.36 26.95 9.12
N THR A 127 -26.87 26.11 8.22
CA THR A 127 -28.25 26.28 7.74
C THR A 127 -29.17 25.81 8.85
N GLY A 128 -29.83 26.76 9.51
CA GLY A 128 -31.05 26.51 10.28
C GLY A 128 -32.23 26.25 9.37
#